data_AF-A0A967WKX7-F1
#
_entry.id   AF-A0A967WKX7-F1
#
_cell.length_a   1.000
_cell.length_b   1.000
_cell.length_c   1.000
_cell.angle_alpha   90.00
_cell.angle_beta   90.00
_cell.angle_gamma   90.00
#
_symmetry.space_group_name_H-M   'P 1'
#
loop_
_entity.id
_entity.type
_entity.pdbx_description
1 polymer ?
#
loop_
_entity_poly.entity_id
_entity_poly.type
_entity_poly.pdbx_seq_one_letter_code
_entity_poly.pdbx_strand_id
1 'polypeptide(L)'
;MTRSALLSELIAQAPTLWSTVAGGLETDLSLSDVIDLALLASELPADHINVATLGECCTLQHTTPAGERVLLPQPDEIGALMGDLVRKER
;
A
#
# COMPACT_ATOMS: atom_id res chain seq x y z
N MET A 1 12.22 9.23 -20.25
CA MET A 1 10.86 9.71 -19.92
C MET A 1 10.85 10.11 -18.47
N THR A 2 10.32 11.30 -18.12
CA THR A 2 10.22 11.76 -16.73
C THR A 2 8.92 11.23 -16.10
N ARG A 3 8.92 10.98 -14.79
CA ARG A 3 7.74 10.46 -14.04
C ARG A 3 6.47 11.29 -14.27
N SER A 4 6.62 12.61 -14.38
CA SER A 4 5.53 13.55 -14.67
C SER A 4 4.92 13.34 -16.06
N ALA A 5 5.73 13.12 -17.10
CA ALA A 5 5.23 12.91 -18.46
C ALA A 5 4.41 11.61 -18.59
N LEU A 6 4.84 10.55 -17.89
CA LEU A 6 4.10 9.27 -17.84
C LEU A 6 2.77 9.42 -17.11
N LEU A 7 2.72 10.20 -16.02
CA LEU A 7 1.48 10.41 -15.28
C LEU A 7 0.43 11.16 -16.11
N SER A 8 0.83 12.19 -16.85
CA SER A 8 -0.10 12.89 -17.75
C SER A 8 -0.71 11.97 -18.80
N GLU A 9 0.09 11.07 -19.38
CA GLU A 9 -0.38 10.07 -20.35
C GLU A 9 -1.35 9.05 -19.71
N LEU A 10 -1.05 8.61 -18.49
CA LEU A 10 -1.92 7.69 -17.74
C LEU A 10 -3.24 8.35 -17.32
N ILE A 11 -3.23 9.62 -16.91
CA ILE A 11 -4.45 10.38 -16.58
C ILE A 11 -5.35 10.51 -17.81
N ALA A 12 -4.78 10.80 -18.98
CA ALA A 12 -5.54 10.87 -20.23
C ALA A 12 -6.21 9.53 -20.59
N GLN A 13 -5.58 8.40 -20.22
CA GLN A 13 -6.10 7.04 -20.46
C GLN A 13 -6.91 6.48 -19.29
N ALA A 14 -7.02 7.21 -18.17
CA ALA A 14 -7.55 6.71 -16.92
C ALA A 14 -8.97 6.12 -17.05
N PRO A 15 -9.92 6.71 -17.79
CA PRO A 15 -11.26 6.10 -17.95
C PRO A 15 -11.23 4.73 -18.62
N THR A 16 -10.40 4.55 -19.66
CA THR A 16 -10.25 3.28 -20.40
C THR A 16 -9.49 2.24 -19.58
N LEU A 17 -8.45 2.66 -18.85
CA LEU A 17 -7.73 1.77 -17.95
C LEU A 17 -8.63 1.30 -16.81
N TRP A 18 -9.37 2.21 -16.19
CA TRP A 18 -10.30 1.91 -15.12
C TRP A 18 -11.37 0.92 -15.54
N SER A 19 -12.00 1.10 -16.70
CA SER A 19 -13.01 0.13 -17.20
C SER A 19 -12.43 -1.26 -17.46
N THR A 20 -11.12 -1.36 -17.70
CA THR A 20 -10.43 -2.64 -17.94
C THR A 20 -10.06 -3.34 -16.63
N VAL A 21 -9.63 -2.61 -15.60
CA VAL A 21 -9.10 -3.19 -14.36
C VAL A 21 -10.07 -3.18 -13.18
N ALA A 22 -11.08 -2.31 -13.18
CA ALA A 22 -11.97 -2.13 -12.03
C ALA A 22 -12.73 -3.41 -11.66
N GLY A 23 -13.01 -4.30 -12.62
CA GLY A 23 -13.63 -5.60 -12.33
C GLY A 23 -12.76 -6.57 -11.51
N GLY A 24 -11.45 -6.31 -11.41
CA GLY A 24 -10.50 -7.09 -10.61
C GLY A 24 -10.02 -6.37 -9.35
N LEU A 25 -10.54 -5.18 -9.05
CA LEU A 25 -10.18 -4.38 -7.89
C LEU A 25 -11.39 -4.21 -6.99
N GLU A 26 -11.27 -4.58 -5.72
CA GLU A 26 -12.28 -4.31 -4.70
C GLU A 26 -11.79 -3.12 -3.85
N THR A 27 -12.40 -1.97 -4.06
CA THR A 27 -12.05 -0.71 -3.38
C THR A 27 -13.28 0.19 -3.29
N ASP A 28 -13.30 1.05 -2.28
CA ASP A 28 -14.26 2.13 -2.10
C ASP A 28 -13.84 3.44 -2.78
N LEU A 29 -12.67 3.48 -3.42
CA LEU A 29 -12.17 4.63 -4.17
C LEU A 29 -12.87 4.76 -5.53
N SER A 30 -13.37 5.97 -5.82
CA SER A 30 -13.82 6.34 -7.16
C SER A 30 -12.64 6.61 -8.10
N LEU A 31 -12.89 6.63 -9.41
CA LEU A 31 -11.87 7.00 -10.40
C LEU A 31 -11.27 8.39 -10.13
N SER A 32 -12.09 9.36 -9.70
CA SER A 32 -11.62 10.68 -9.29
C SER A 32 -10.68 10.60 -8.08
N ASP A 33 -11.02 9.82 -7.06
CA ASP A 33 -10.17 9.67 -5.86
C ASP A 33 -8.80 9.10 -6.22
N VAL A 34 -8.76 8.13 -7.15
CA VAL A 34 -7.52 7.54 -7.64
C VAL A 34 -6.68 8.55 -8.43
N ILE A 35 -7.30 9.40 -9.26
CA ILE A 35 -6.59 10.46 -10.00
C ILE A 35 -6.01 11.49 -9.03
N ASP A 36 -6.79 11.95 -8.04
CA ASP A 36 -6.34 12.91 -7.04
C ASP A 36 -5.19 12.35 -6.20
N LEU A 37 -5.29 11.09 -5.79
CA LEU A 37 -4.22 10.38 -5.08
C LEU A 37 -2.95 10.25 -5.92
N ALA A 38 -3.08 9.95 -7.23
CA ALA A 38 -1.94 9.81 -8.13
C ALA A 38 -1.20 11.15 -8.34
N LEU A 39 -1.94 12.26 -8.44
CA LEU A 39 -1.36 13.61 -8.51
C LEU A 39 -0.57 13.93 -7.23
N LEU A 40 -1.17 13.72 -6.06
CA LEU A 40 -0.49 13.93 -4.77
C LEU A 40 0.78 13.06 -4.65
N ALA A 41 0.67 11.77 -4.97
CA ALA A 41 1.79 10.85 -4.91
C ALA A 41 2.92 11.20 -5.89
N SER A 42 2.62 11.93 -6.97
CA SER A 42 3.62 12.36 -7.96
C SER A 42 4.58 13.44 -7.43
N GLU A 43 4.11 14.21 -6.44
CA GLU A 43 4.87 15.26 -5.76
C GLU A 43 5.76 14.69 -4.64
N LEU A 44 5.49 13.45 -4.20
CA LEU A 44 6.26 12.79 -3.15
C LEU A 44 7.56 12.19 -3.69
N PRO A 45 8.72 12.53 -3.10
CA PRO A 45 9.98 11.82 -3.32
C PRO A 45 9.84 10.35 -2.90
N ALA A 46 10.40 9.42 -3.68
CA ALA A 46 10.26 7.98 -3.40
C ALA A 46 10.95 7.59 -2.08
N ASP A 47 12.00 8.29 -1.69
CA ASP A 47 12.72 8.16 -0.43
C ASP A 47 11.94 8.67 0.78
N HIS A 48 10.82 9.37 0.58
CA HIS A 48 9.89 9.76 1.65
C HIS A 48 8.81 8.70 1.89
N ILE A 49 8.73 7.64 1.08
CA ILE A 49 7.79 6.54 1.27
C ILE A 49 8.43 5.50 2.19
N ASN A 50 8.02 5.51 3.46
CA ASN A 50 8.47 4.52 4.44
C ASN A 50 7.63 3.25 4.34
N VAL A 51 8.30 2.09 4.33
CA VAL A 51 7.66 0.76 4.28
C VAL A 51 8.15 -0.05 5.48
N ALA A 52 7.24 -0.77 6.12
CA ALA A 52 7.54 -1.74 7.16
C ALA A 52 6.97 -3.11 6.78
N THR A 53 7.58 -4.17 7.30
CA THR A 53 7.14 -5.56 7.06
C THR A 53 6.68 -6.17 8.37
N LEU A 54 5.48 -6.75 8.38
CA LEU A 54 5.00 -7.61 9.46
C LEU A 54 5.63 -8.99 9.30
N GLY A 55 6.73 -9.23 10.02
CA GLY A 55 7.55 -10.43 9.90
C GLY A 55 7.86 -11.07 11.25
N GLU A 56 9.00 -11.75 11.37
CA GLU A 56 9.43 -12.45 12.60
C GLU A 56 9.54 -11.52 13.83
N CYS A 57 9.68 -10.20 13.61
CA CYS A 57 9.69 -9.21 14.68
C CYS A 57 8.36 -9.08 15.43
N CYS A 58 7.23 -9.43 14.80
CA CYS A 58 5.89 -9.17 15.33
C CYS A 58 4.90 -10.30 15.00
N THR A 59 5.40 -11.47 14.61
CA THR A 59 4.60 -12.66 14.34
C THR A 59 5.30 -13.91 14.87
N LEU A 60 4.51 -14.90 15.30
CA LEU A 60 5.00 -16.21 15.72
C LEU A 60 4.50 -17.29 14.76
N GLN A 61 5.41 -18.16 14.32
CA GLN A 61 5.05 -19.36 13.58
C GLN A 61 4.24 -20.30 14.47
N HIS A 62 3.10 -20.76 13.97
CA HIS A 62 2.21 -21.68 14.68
C HIS A 62 1.65 -22.72 13.72
N THR A 63 1.41 -23.93 14.24
CA THR A 63 0.68 -24.97 13.51
C THR A 63 -0.67 -25.17 14.17
N THR A 64 -1.77 -24.95 13.44
CA THR A 64 -3.12 -25.13 13.96
C THR A 64 -3.37 -26.60 14.31
N PRO A 65 -4.37 -26.93 15.15
CA PRO A 65 -4.75 -28.32 15.39
C PRO A 65 -5.11 -29.11 14.11
N ALA A 66 -5.50 -28.41 13.04
CA ALA A 66 -5.78 -29.00 11.73
C ALA A 66 -4.52 -29.21 10.86
N GLY A 67 -3.33 -28.79 11.34
CA GLY A 67 -2.05 -28.96 10.65
C GLY A 67 -1.64 -27.79 9.74
N GLU A 68 -2.38 -26.69 9.76
CA GLU A 68 -2.08 -25.51 8.92
C GLU A 68 -0.94 -24.70 9.54
N ARG A 69 -0.05 -24.15 8.72
CA ARG A 69 0.99 -23.23 9.20
C ARG A 69 0.50 -21.80 9.09
N VAL A 70 0.48 -21.09 10.22
CA VAL A 70 -0.03 -19.72 10.33
C VAL A 70 0.98 -18.84 11.07
N LEU A 71 0.91 -17.54 10.81
CA LEU A 71 1.61 -16.52 11.57
C LEU A 71 0.64 -15.89 12.56
N LEU A 72 0.89 -16.08 13.85
CA LEU A 72 0.11 -15.44 14.91
C LEU A 72 0.64 -14.02 15.14
N PRO A 73 -0.17 -12.97 14.94
CA PRO A 73 0.27 -11.60 15.18
C PRO A 73 0.57 -11.39 16.67
N GLN A 74 1.58 -10.57 16.95
CA GLN A 74 1.91 -10.09 18.28
C GLN A 74 1.49 -8.60 18.36
N PRO A 75 0.31 -8.27 18.94
CA PRO A 75 -0.30 -6.95 18.79
C PRO A 75 0.55 -5.79 19.33
N ASP A 76 1.27 -6.00 20.44
CA ASP A 76 2.08 -4.95 21.08
C ASP A 76 3.28 -4.57 20.20
N GLU A 77 3.91 -5.57 19.58
CA GLU A 77 5.05 -5.44 18.67
C GLU A 77 4.62 -4.82 17.34
N ILE A 78 3.45 -5.19 16.83
CA ILE A 78 2.83 -4.52 15.67
C ILE A 78 2.56 -3.05 16.02
N GLY A 79 2.01 -2.77 17.20
CA GLY A 79 1.76 -1.41 17.68
C GLY A 79 3.04 -0.57 17.75
N ALA A 80 4.13 -1.14 18.27
CA ALA A 80 5.44 -0.50 18.29
C ALA A 80 5.97 -0.21 16.88
N LEU A 81 5.91 -1.20 15.98
CA LEU A 81 6.34 -1.05 14.58
C LEU A 81 5.53 0.02 13.85
N MET A 82 4.21 0.05 14.02
CA MET A 82 3.33 1.08 13.45
C MET A 82 3.64 2.45 14.02
N GLY A 83 3.89 2.53 15.32
CA GLY A 83 4.32 3.76 15.98
C GLY A 83 5.61 4.31 15.40
N ASP A 84 6.58 3.44 15.10
CA ASP A 84 7.84 3.84 14.48
C ASP A 84 7.66 4.22 13.00
N LEU A 85 6.84 3.49 12.26
CA LEU A 85 6.51 3.79 10.86
C LEU A 85 5.89 5.19 10.69
N VAL A 86 4.94 5.54 11.56
CA VAL A 86 4.24 6.83 11.52
C VAL A 86 5.10 7.98 12.09
N ARG A 87 5.95 7.71 13.09
CA ARG A 87 6.75 8.75 13.77
C ARG A 87 8.05 9.09 13.06
N LYS A 88 8.47 8.31 12.05
CA LYS A 88 9.70 8.52 11.29
C LYS A 88 9.73 9.82 10.45
N GLU A 89 8.68 10.64 10.50
CA GLU A 89 8.66 12.01 9.95
C GLU A 89 9.23 13.08 10.91
N ARG A 90 10.46 12.90 11.41
CA ARG A 90 11.19 14.02 12.04
C ARG A 90 12.62 14.16 11.55
#